data_AF-A0A2A2G428-F1
#
_entry.id   AF-A0A2A2G428-F1
#
_cell.length_a   1.000
_cell.length_b   1.000
_cell.length_c   1.000
_cell.angle_alpha   90.00
_cell.angle_beta   90.00
_cell.angle_gamma   90.00
#
_symmetry.space_group_name_H-M   'P 1'
#
loop_
_entity.id
_entity.type
_entity.pdbx_description
1 polymer ?
#
loop_
_entity_poly.entity_id
_entity_poly.type
_entity_poly.pdbx_seq_one_letter_code
_entity_poly.pdbx_strand_id
1 'polypeptide(L)'
;MGSKGAYRFIRGTLADLERLPFARADNIDGAVQDAVRRELVKAGGRNKALMEYLRGQARYVDDLEALVDVGFTYANETFDRTGGHPFTDSEVRAIAASVLDWTQRKIGEGQYFVGTGRYLQLSHDAIDRVLPLGADALMLFMVLKRRSDHRQNLIVANDMRLTMPDGEWTLVRFRRARQILIDNGVL
;
A
#
# COMPACT_ATOMS: atom_id res chain seq x y z
N MET A 1 -34.73 -10.02 19.87
CA MET A 1 -35.02 -9.68 21.29
C MET A 1 -33.81 -10.09 22.12
N GLY A 2 -32.94 -9.13 22.48
CA GLY A 2 -31.77 -9.40 23.32
C GLY A 2 -32.14 -9.40 24.80
N SER A 3 -31.86 -10.48 25.51
CA SER A 3 -32.07 -10.57 26.96
C SER A 3 -31.06 -9.68 27.68
N LYS A 4 -31.54 -8.57 28.27
CA LYS A 4 -30.77 -7.73 29.21
C LYS A 4 -30.50 -8.50 30.50
N GLY A 5 -29.52 -9.40 30.49
CA GLY A 5 -28.97 -10.01 31.71
C GLY A 5 -27.86 -9.14 32.27
N ALA A 6 -27.92 -8.81 33.57
CA ALA A 6 -26.84 -8.12 34.25
C ALA A 6 -25.55 -8.98 34.25
N TYR A 7 -24.41 -8.37 33.94
CA TYR A 7 -23.10 -9.02 34.00
C TYR A 7 -22.84 -9.54 35.42
N ARG A 8 -22.66 -10.86 35.57
CA ARG A 8 -22.40 -11.51 36.85
C ARG A 8 -21.08 -12.26 36.76
N PHE A 9 -20.13 -11.95 37.64
CA PHE A 9 -18.91 -12.73 37.78
C PHE A 9 -19.25 -14.15 38.23
N ILE A 10 -19.01 -15.12 37.36
CA ILE A 10 -19.10 -16.54 37.70
C ILE A 10 -17.78 -16.89 38.38
N ARG A 11 -17.81 -17.11 39.69
CA ARG A 11 -16.69 -17.72 40.42
C ARG A 11 -16.72 -19.21 40.14
N GLY A 12 -15.74 -19.71 39.41
CA GLY A 12 -15.52 -21.12 39.14
C GLY A 12 -14.06 -21.51 39.38
N THR A 13 -13.79 -22.81 39.32
CA THR A 13 -12.43 -23.37 39.39
C THR A 13 -11.88 -23.60 37.98
N LEU A 14 -10.58 -23.87 37.82
CA LEU A 14 -9.98 -24.17 36.52
C LEU A 14 -10.66 -25.35 35.80
N ALA A 15 -11.29 -26.26 36.55
CA ALA A 15 -12.05 -27.39 36.02
C ALA A 15 -13.37 -26.99 35.34
N ASP A 16 -13.89 -25.79 35.59
CA ASP A 16 -15.14 -25.31 34.99
C ASP A 16 -14.92 -24.71 33.58
N LEU A 17 -13.67 -24.64 33.12
CA LEU A 17 -13.29 -24.09 31.82
C LEU A 17 -13.94 -24.86 30.65
N GLU A 18 -14.10 -26.18 30.78
CA GLU A 18 -14.73 -27.04 29.76
C GLU A 18 -16.25 -26.83 29.65
N ARG A 19 -16.87 -26.22 30.66
CA ARG A 19 -18.32 -25.96 30.72
C ARG A 19 -18.68 -24.54 30.29
N LEU A 20 -17.68 -23.72 29.94
CA LEU A 20 -17.94 -22.37 29.46
C LEU A 20 -18.65 -22.42 28.10
N PRO A 21 -19.70 -21.60 27.91
CA PRO A 21 -20.33 -21.49 26.60
C PRO A 21 -19.31 -20.98 25.58
N PHE A 22 -19.17 -21.68 24.45
CA PHE A 22 -18.34 -21.22 23.35
C PHE A 22 -18.86 -19.88 22.81
N ALA A 23 -17.99 -18.88 22.74
CA ALA A 23 -18.29 -17.61 22.08
C ALA A 23 -18.55 -17.89 20.58
N ARG A 24 -19.81 -17.83 20.16
CA ARG A 24 -20.16 -17.83 18.73
C ARG A 24 -19.93 -16.41 18.20
N ALA A 25 -19.35 -16.30 16.99
CA ALA A 25 -19.06 -15.02 16.35
C ALA A 25 -20.28 -14.08 16.30
N ASP A 26 -21.48 -14.65 16.25
CA ASP A 26 -22.76 -13.93 16.22
C ASP A 26 -23.11 -13.22 17.54
N ASN A 27 -22.40 -13.49 18.64
CA ASN A 27 -22.59 -12.91 19.97
C ASN A 27 -21.45 -11.98 20.41
N ILE A 28 -20.54 -11.63 19.50
CA ILE A 28 -19.47 -10.67 19.79
C ILE A 28 -20.07 -9.26 19.68
N ASP A 29 -20.30 -8.63 20.82
CA ASP A 29 -20.75 -7.23 20.91
C ASP A 29 -19.87 -6.31 20.04
N GLY A 30 -20.47 -5.29 19.42
CA GLY A 30 -19.76 -4.32 18.58
C GLY A 30 -18.55 -3.69 19.28
N ALA A 31 -18.62 -3.52 20.61
CA ALA A 31 -17.52 -3.03 21.43
C ALA A 31 -16.26 -3.92 21.40
N VAL A 32 -16.42 -5.24 21.24
CA VAL A 32 -15.28 -6.18 21.13
C VAL A 32 -14.71 -6.13 19.71
N GLN A 33 -15.56 -5.99 18.68
CA GLN A 33 -15.09 -5.78 17.31
C GLN A 33 -14.30 -4.46 17.18
N ASP A 34 -14.78 -3.39 17.83
CA ASP A 34 -14.09 -2.10 17.88
C ASP A 34 -12.77 -2.18 18.65
N ALA A 35 -12.71 -2.93 19.75
CA ALA A 35 -11.49 -3.17 20.50
C ALA A 35 -10.44 -3.93 19.66
N VAL A 36 -10.85 -4.99 18.95
CA VAL A 36 -9.96 -5.75 18.06
C VAL A 36 -9.47 -4.87 16.90
N ARG A 37 -10.34 -4.02 16.33
CA ARG A 37 -9.96 -3.09 15.25
C ARG A 37 -8.95 -2.04 15.71
N ARG A 38 -9.08 -1.56 16.96
CA ARG A 38 -8.11 -0.65 17.62
C ARG A 38 -6.76 -1.33 17.87
N GLU A 39 -6.74 -2.62 18.17
CA GLU A 39 -5.52 -3.40 18.45
C GLU A 39 -4.70 -3.72 17.17
N LEU A 40 -5.32 -3.67 15.99
CA LEU A 40 -4.64 -3.90 14.70
C LEU A 40 -3.60 -2.83 14.35
N VAL A 41 -3.73 -1.61 14.89
CA VAL A 41 -2.75 -0.54 14.66
C VAL A 41 -1.67 -0.64 15.72
N LYS A 42 -0.52 -1.25 15.36
CA LYS A 42 0.66 -1.33 16.22
C LYS A 42 1.01 0.04 16.80
N ALA A 43 1.43 0.08 18.07
CA ALA A 43 1.94 1.30 18.70
C ALA A 43 2.98 2.00 17.82
N GLY A 44 2.82 3.31 17.60
CA GLY A 44 3.64 4.11 16.68
C GLY A 44 3.20 4.08 15.21
N GLY A 45 2.23 3.25 14.83
CA GLY A 45 1.73 3.11 13.46
C GLY A 45 0.54 4.00 13.08
N ARG A 46 -0.01 4.78 14.02
CA ARG A 46 -1.26 5.55 13.83
C ARG A 46 -1.22 6.49 12.63
N ASN A 47 -0.14 7.27 12.49
CA ASN A 47 -0.01 8.30 11.46
C ASN A 47 0.06 7.65 10.08
N LYS A 48 0.86 6.58 9.97
CA LYS A 48 0.95 5.77 8.76
C LYS A 48 -0.41 5.16 8.39
N ALA A 49 -1.16 4.65 9.36
CA ALA A 49 -2.49 4.06 9.12
C ALA A 49 -3.48 5.11 8.58
N LEU A 50 -3.55 6.30 9.19
CA LEU A 50 -4.39 7.39 8.69
C LEU A 50 -3.95 7.84 7.29
N MET A 51 -2.64 7.99 7.06
CA MET A 51 -2.11 8.38 5.75
C MET A 51 -2.44 7.36 4.65
N GLU A 52 -2.27 6.06 4.92
CA GLU A 52 -2.61 4.99 3.97
C GLU A 52 -4.11 4.94 3.69
N TYR A 53 -4.95 5.10 4.73
CA TYR A 53 -6.39 5.19 4.57
C TYR A 53 -6.80 6.38 3.69
N LEU A 54 -6.34 7.58 4.02
CA LEU A 54 -6.68 8.80 3.27
C LEU A 54 -6.18 8.75 1.83
N ARG A 55 -5.02 8.15 1.55
CA ARG A 55 -4.54 7.98 0.17
C ARG A 55 -5.52 7.18 -0.69
N GLY A 56 -6.20 6.19 -0.11
CA GLY A 56 -7.24 5.42 -0.79
C GLY A 56 -8.56 6.17 -0.98
N GLN A 57 -8.84 7.14 -0.12
CA GLN A 57 -10.05 7.95 -0.20
C GLN A 57 -9.89 9.19 -1.09
N ALA A 58 -8.69 9.74 -1.20
CA ALA A 58 -8.41 11.00 -1.88
C ALA A 58 -8.85 11.06 -3.36
N ARG A 59 -8.99 9.91 -4.04
CA ARG A 59 -9.52 9.85 -5.43
C ARG A 59 -11.03 10.06 -5.56
N TYR A 60 -11.77 9.94 -4.46
CA TYR A 60 -13.23 10.03 -4.43
C TYR A 60 -13.73 11.37 -3.89
N VAL A 61 -12.80 12.27 -3.59
CA VAL A 61 -13.07 13.50 -2.89
C VAL A 61 -12.70 14.67 -3.79
N ASP A 62 -13.57 15.69 -3.82
CA ASP A 62 -13.41 16.85 -4.69
C ASP A 62 -12.50 17.93 -4.07
N ASP A 63 -12.42 18.03 -2.74
CA ASP A 63 -11.66 19.07 -2.03
C ASP A 63 -10.99 18.61 -0.72
N LEU A 64 -10.23 19.52 -0.10
CA LEU A 64 -9.53 19.24 1.15
C LEU A 64 -10.49 19.02 2.33
N GLU A 65 -11.57 19.79 2.42
CA GLU A 65 -12.47 19.73 3.58
C GLU A 65 -13.20 18.40 3.64
N ALA A 66 -13.63 17.87 2.49
CA ALA A 66 -14.21 16.54 2.42
C ALA A 66 -13.20 15.44 2.77
N LEU A 67 -11.90 15.60 2.46
CA LEU A 67 -10.88 14.62 2.84
C LEU A 67 -10.54 14.71 4.34
N VAL A 68 -10.58 15.92 4.90
CA VAL A 68 -10.44 16.19 6.33
C VAL A 68 -11.58 15.53 7.11
N ASP A 69 -12.82 15.64 6.64
CA ASP A 69 -13.99 15.01 7.26
C ASP A 69 -13.88 13.47 7.31
N VAL A 70 -13.43 12.87 6.20
CA VAL A 70 -13.10 11.44 6.14
C VAL A 70 -11.99 11.08 7.14
N GLY A 71 -10.99 11.94 7.29
CA GLY A 71 -9.90 11.77 8.26
C GLY A 71 -10.36 11.84 9.70
N PHE A 72 -11.28 12.75 10.02
CA PHE A 72 -11.90 12.85 11.34
C PHE A 72 -12.75 11.62 11.67
N THR A 73 -13.57 11.18 10.71
CA THR A 73 -14.36 9.96 10.85
C THR A 73 -13.48 8.77 11.18
N TYR A 74 -12.42 8.54 10.39
CA TYR A 74 -11.47 7.46 10.65
C TYR A 74 -10.77 7.58 12.01
N ALA A 75 -10.32 8.78 12.38
CA ALA A 75 -9.62 9.01 13.64
C ALA A 75 -10.53 8.76 14.86
N ASN A 76 -11.79 9.18 14.80
CA ASN A 76 -12.78 9.03 15.88
C ASN A 76 -13.24 7.57 16.03
N GLU A 77 -13.41 6.84 14.92
CA GLU A 77 -13.87 5.45 14.94
C GLU A 77 -12.75 4.47 15.31
N THR A 78 -11.54 4.73 14.80
CA THR A 78 -10.43 3.77 14.88
C THR A 78 -9.53 3.99 16.09
N PHE A 79 -9.51 5.19 16.68
CA PHE A 79 -8.64 5.51 17.81
C PHE A 79 -9.42 6.13 18.96
N ASP A 80 -9.08 5.70 20.17
CA ASP A 80 -9.52 6.40 21.38
C ASP A 80 -8.78 7.74 21.46
N ARG A 81 -9.51 8.84 21.19
CA ARG A 81 -8.99 10.21 21.28
C ARG A 81 -8.85 10.73 22.72
N THR A 82 -9.12 9.90 23.72
CA THR A 82 -8.95 10.21 25.14
C THR A 82 -7.82 9.41 25.81
N GLY A 83 -7.37 8.31 25.18
CA GLY A 83 -6.16 7.58 25.57
C GLY A 83 -4.90 8.33 25.11
N GLY A 84 -3.81 8.25 25.87
CA GLY A 84 -2.65 9.19 25.88
C GLY A 84 -1.88 9.46 24.57
N HIS A 85 -2.35 8.99 23.42
CA HIS A 85 -1.87 9.35 22.09
C HIS A 85 -3.04 9.69 21.13
N PRO A 86 -3.84 10.73 21.40
CA PRO A 86 -4.94 11.11 20.53
C PRO A 86 -4.42 11.79 19.26
N PHE A 87 -5.14 11.62 18.15
CA PHE A 87 -4.99 12.51 17.01
C PHE A 87 -5.44 13.91 17.40
N THR A 88 -4.58 14.91 17.17
CA THR A 88 -5.00 16.31 17.25
C THR A 88 -5.71 16.70 15.96
N ASP A 89 -6.64 17.65 16.02
CA ASP A 89 -7.34 18.14 14.83
C ASP A 89 -6.36 18.71 13.79
N SER A 90 -5.33 19.39 14.26
CA SER A 90 -4.23 19.89 13.43
C SER A 90 -3.46 18.78 12.73
N GLU A 91 -3.25 17.63 13.39
CA GLU A 91 -2.55 16.49 12.80
C GLU A 91 -3.39 15.84 11.69
N VAL A 92 -4.68 15.63 11.91
CA VAL A 92 -5.60 15.09 10.89
C VAL A 92 -5.61 16.00 9.67
N ARG A 93 -5.77 17.31 9.86
CA ARG A 93 -5.76 18.30 8.78
C ARG A 93 -4.43 18.33 8.01
N ALA A 94 -3.31 18.33 8.73
CA ALA A 94 -1.98 18.33 8.09
C ALA A 94 -1.74 17.06 7.25
N ILE A 95 -2.17 15.90 7.75
CA ILE A 95 -2.05 14.64 7.01
C ILE A 95 -2.97 14.66 5.78
N ALA A 96 -4.23 15.12 5.92
CA ALA A 96 -5.15 15.23 4.78
C ALA A 96 -4.61 16.16 3.69
N ALA A 97 -4.08 17.33 4.05
CA ALA A 97 -3.46 18.26 3.11
C ALA A 97 -2.26 17.64 2.38
N SER A 98 -1.37 16.99 3.13
CA SER A 98 -0.20 16.29 2.57
C SER A 98 -0.61 15.17 1.61
N VAL A 99 -1.64 14.39 1.96
CA VAL A 99 -2.16 13.31 1.13
C VAL A 99 -2.81 13.85 -0.14
N LEU A 100 -3.58 14.93 -0.05
CA LEU A 100 -4.26 15.52 -1.21
C LEU A 100 -3.25 16.11 -2.20
N ASP A 101 -2.28 16.90 -1.72
CA ASP A 101 -1.19 17.46 -2.55
C ASP A 101 -0.40 16.35 -3.25
N TRP A 102 0.03 15.34 -2.49
CA TRP A 102 0.74 14.18 -3.05
C TRP A 102 -0.10 13.46 -4.10
N THR A 103 -1.41 13.29 -3.86
CA THR A 103 -2.33 12.59 -4.76
C THR A 103 -2.54 13.36 -6.05
N GLN A 104 -2.82 14.67 -5.97
CA GLN A 104 -3.02 15.52 -7.14
C GLN A 104 -1.76 15.55 -8.02
N ARG A 105 -0.58 15.70 -7.41
CA ARG A 105 0.70 15.63 -8.13
C ARG A 105 0.88 14.28 -8.82
N LYS A 106 0.61 13.17 -8.12
CA LYS A 106 0.76 11.82 -8.70
C LYS A 106 -0.25 11.53 -9.81
N ILE A 107 -1.48 12.03 -9.71
CA ILE A 107 -2.48 11.95 -10.79
C ILE A 107 -1.98 12.74 -12.01
N GLY A 108 -1.50 13.98 -11.81
CA GLY A 108 -0.96 14.81 -12.89
C GLY A 108 0.25 14.20 -13.60
N GLU A 109 1.09 13.46 -12.87
CA GLU A 109 2.23 12.71 -13.43
C GLU A 109 1.80 11.36 -14.07
N GLY A 110 0.53 10.95 -13.97
CA GLY A 110 0.07 9.62 -14.41
C GLY A 110 0.64 8.47 -13.57
N GLN A 111 1.02 8.75 -12.32
CA GLN A 111 1.70 7.85 -11.38
C GLN A 111 0.89 7.54 -10.12
N TYR A 112 -0.40 7.82 -10.14
CA TYR A 112 -1.23 7.53 -8.99
C TYR A 112 -1.46 6.02 -8.85
N PHE A 113 -0.92 5.46 -7.77
CA PHE A 113 -1.15 4.08 -7.35
C PHE A 113 -1.46 4.02 -5.86
N VAL A 114 -2.54 3.31 -5.53
CA VAL A 114 -2.91 2.95 -4.16
C VAL A 114 -3.08 1.44 -4.10
N GLY A 115 -2.26 0.80 -3.30
CA GLY A 115 -2.26 -0.64 -3.10
C GLY A 115 -1.05 -1.09 -2.30
N THR A 116 -1.07 -2.35 -1.88
CA THR A 116 0.04 -3.01 -1.20
C THR A 116 0.82 -3.88 -2.17
N GLY A 117 2.15 -3.91 -2.05
CA GLY A 117 3.03 -4.78 -2.84
C GLY A 117 4.04 -4.02 -3.69
N ARG A 118 4.84 -4.78 -4.46
CA ARG A 118 5.78 -4.22 -5.43
C ARG A 118 5.07 -4.10 -6.76
N TYR A 119 5.02 -2.88 -7.31
CA TYR A 119 4.54 -2.63 -8.65
C TYR A 119 5.67 -2.05 -9.48
N LEU A 120 5.65 -2.31 -10.79
CA LEU A 120 6.53 -1.66 -11.74
C LEU A 120 5.69 -0.66 -12.52
N GLN A 121 6.03 0.62 -12.41
CA GLN A 121 5.39 1.63 -13.21
C GLN A 121 6.16 1.88 -14.51
N LEU A 122 5.46 1.75 -15.64
CA LEU A 122 5.96 2.09 -16.97
C LEU A 122 5.00 3.11 -17.58
N SER A 123 5.53 4.22 -18.12
CA SER A 123 4.73 5.15 -18.90
C SER A 123 4.41 4.54 -20.26
N HIS A 124 3.26 4.91 -20.84
CA HIS A 124 2.90 4.53 -22.21
C HIS A 124 3.98 4.94 -23.20
N ASP A 125 4.48 6.17 -23.09
CA ASP A 125 5.60 6.66 -23.89
C ASP A 125 6.87 5.78 -23.79
N ALA A 126 7.22 5.28 -22.60
CA ALA A 126 8.36 4.36 -22.49
C ALA A 126 8.09 3.00 -23.15
N ILE A 127 6.85 2.51 -23.12
CA ILE A 127 6.45 1.28 -23.80
C ILE A 127 6.45 1.49 -25.31
N ASP A 128 5.86 2.59 -25.78
CA ASP A 128 5.72 2.92 -27.20
C ASP A 128 7.08 3.12 -27.88
N ARG A 129 8.09 3.62 -27.16
CA ARG A 129 9.47 3.71 -27.67
C ARG A 129 10.15 2.35 -27.81
N VAL A 130 9.83 1.38 -26.96
CA VAL A 130 10.56 0.11 -26.87
C VAL A 130 9.87 -1.01 -27.64
N LEU A 131 8.54 -1.04 -27.67
CA LEU A 131 7.74 -2.07 -28.33
C LEU A 131 8.13 -2.29 -29.81
N PRO A 132 8.42 -1.24 -30.61
CA PRO A 132 8.82 -1.40 -32.01
C PRO A 132 10.24 -1.93 -32.20
N LEU A 133 11.09 -1.90 -31.16
CA LEU A 133 12.51 -2.24 -31.23
C LEU A 133 12.76 -3.76 -31.24
N GLY A 134 11.71 -4.55 -31.09
CA GLY A 134 11.74 -6.01 -31.13
C GLY A 134 11.75 -6.67 -29.74
N ALA A 135 11.46 -7.97 -29.74
CA ALA A 135 11.23 -8.75 -28.51
C ALA A 135 12.42 -8.75 -27.54
N ASP A 136 13.65 -8.84 -28.06
CA ASP A 136 14.86 -8.86 -27.22
C ASP A 136 15.09 -7.52 -26.52
N ALA A 137 14.93 -6.40 -27.24
CA ALA A 137 15.06 -5.06 -26.66
C ALA A 137 13.99 -4.84 -25.57
N LEU A 138 12.75 -5.24 -25.84
CA LEU A 138 11.65 -5.18 -24.87
C LEU A 138 11.93 -6.03 -23.64
N MET A 139 12.37 -7.28 -23.82
CA MET A 139 12.64 -8.17 -22.70
C MET A 139 13.78 -7.65 -21.82
N LEU A 140 14.87 -7.17 -22.44
CA LEU A 140 15.97 -6.54 -21.71
C LEU A 140 15.46 -5.30 -20.95
N PHE A 141 14.72 -4.41 -21.61
CA PHE A 141 14.14 -3.22 -20.98
C PHE A 141 13.30 -3.57 -19.74
N MET A 142 12.43 -4.58 -19.83
CA MET A 142 11.60 -5.02 -18.69
C MET A 142 12.44 -5.55 -17.54
N VAL A 143 13.50 -6.33 -17.82
CA VAL A 143 14.44 -6.82 -16.79
C VAL A 143 15.16 -5.65 -16.12
N LEU A 144 15.64 -4.68 -16.90
CA LEU A 144 16.33 -3.49 -16.38
C LEU A 144 15.39 -2.65 -15.52
N LYS A 145 14.16 -2.40 -15.98
CA LYS A 145 13.17 -1.64 -15.22
C LYS A 145 12.80 -2.32 -13.90
N ARG A 146 12.56 -3.63 -13.92
CA ARG A 146 12.30 -4.42 -12.70
C ARG A 146 13.47 -4.40 -11.71
N ARG A 147 14.72 -4.41 -12.19
CA ARG A 147 15.92 -4.35 -11.33
C ARG A 147 16.24 -2.95 -10.85
N SER A 148 15.89 -1.92 -11.64
CA SER A 148 16.24 -0.54 -11.34
C SER A 148 15.51 0.01 -10.13
N ASP A 149 14.30 -0.46 -9.80
CA ASP A 149 13.50 0.00 -8.65
C ASP A 149 13.53 1.53 -8.50
N HIS A 150 13.28 2.25 -9.61
CA HIS A 150 13.32 3.72 -9.70
C HIS A 150 14.70 4.39 -9.55
N ARG A 151 15.81 3.64 -9.58
CA ARG A 151 17.17 4.22 -9.61
C ARG A 151 17.43 4.91 -10.95
N GLN A 152 18.00 6.12 -10.88
CA GLN A 152 18.38 6.90 -12.05
C GLN A 152 19.57 6.30 -12.81
N ASN A 153 20.48 5.62 -12.11
CA ASN A 153 21.68 5.02 -12.70
C ASN A 153 21.64 3.50 -12.57
N LEU A 154 21.74 2.80 -13.69
CA LEU A 154 21.78 1.35 -13.75
C LEU A 154 23.04 0.88 -14.46
N ILE A 155 23.81 0.02 -13.80
CA ILE A 155 24.98 -0.63 -14.42
C ILE A 155 24.49 -1.86 -15.19
N VAL A 156 24.68 -1.86 -16.51
CA VAL A 156 24.29 -2.96 -17.40
C VAL A 156 25.52 -3.80 -17.76
N ALA A 157 25.87 -4.75 -16.88
CA ALA A 157 26.97 -5.68 -17.09
C ALA A 157 26.65 -6.77 -18.12
N ASN A 158 27.67 -7.22 -18.87
CA ASN A 158 27.52 -8.29 -19.87
C ASN A 158 27.03 -9.61 -19.25
N ASP A 159 27.39 -9.89 -17.99
CA ASP A 159 27.00 -11.12 -17.29
C ASP A 159 25.51 -11.16 -16.93
N MET A 160 24.78 -10.06 -17.08
CA MET A 160 23.31 -10.08 -16.96
C MET A 160 22.66 -11.04 -17.95
N ARG A 161 23.33 -11.32 -19.09
CA ARG A 161 22.91 -12.32 -20.09
C ARG A 161 22.67 -13.71 -19.49
N LEU A 162 23.33 -14.06 -18.39
CA LEU A 162 23.22 -15.37 -17.72
C LEU A 162 21.90 -15.54 -16.96
N THR A 163 21.18 -14.45 -16.72
CA THR A 163 20.01 -14.40 -15.83
C THR A 163 18.75 -13.89 -16.53
N MET A 164 18.71 -14.00 -17.87
CA MET A 164 17.56 -13.57 -18.65
C MET A 164 16.37 -14.52 -18.44
N PRO A 165 15.12 -14.03 -18.47
CA PRO A 165 13.95 -14.82 -18.05
C PRO A 165 13.63 -16.03 -18.95
N ASP A 166 13.99 -15.97 -20.23
CA ASP A 166 13.84 -17.04 -21.22
C ASP A 166 15.08 -17.94 -21.32
N GLY A 167 16.02 -17.84 -20.37
CA GLY A 167 17.26 -18.61 -20.31
C GLY A 167 18.51 -17.78 -20.61
N GLU A 168 19.67 -18.41 -20.58
CA GLU A 168 20.94 -17.71 -20.84
C GLU A 168 20.99 -17.18 -22.28
N TRP A 169 21.26 -15.88 -22.41
CA TRP A 169 21.51 -15.25 -23.71
C TRP A 169 22.97 -15.38 -24.11
N THR A 170 23.20 -15.56 -25.40
CA THR A 170 24.52 -15.38 -25.98
C THR A 170 24.97 -13.93 -25.80
N LEU A 171 26.28 -13.72 -25.68
CA LEU A 171 26.84 -12.37 -25.52
C LEU A 171 26.49 -11.45 -26.71
N VAL A 172 26.40 -12.00 -27.92
CA VAL A 172 26.04 -11.26 -29.14
C VAL A 172 24.59 -10.79 -29.08
N ARG A 173 23.64 -11.67 -28.72
CA ARG A 173 22.22 -11.33 -28.56
C ARG A 173 22.04 -10.21 -27.53
N PHE A 174 22.66 -10.36 -26.36
CA PHE A 174 22.59 -9.37 -25.29
C PHE A 174 23.17 -8.01 -25.69
N ARG A 175 24.37 -7.99 -26.30
CA ARG A 175 24.98 -6.74 -26.77
C ARG A 175 24.13 -6.04 -27.82
N ARG A 176 23.55 -6.79 -28.76
CA ARG A 176 22.66 -6.24 -29.78
C ARG A 176 21.42 -5.60 -29.16
N ALA A 177 20.73 -6.30 -28.25
CA ALA A 177 19.57 -5.75 -27.55
C ALA A 177 19.92 -4.49 -26.76
N ARG A 178 21.04 -4.50 -26.03
CA ARG A 178 21.54 -3.32 -25.30
C ARG A 178 21.84 -2.15 -26.23
N GLN A 179 22.51 -2.41 -27.35
CA GLN A 179 22.86 -1.38 -28.32
C GLN A 179 21.61 -0.74 -28.93
N ILE A 180 20.60 -1.55 -29.30
CA ILE A 180 19.32 -1.05 -29.80
C ILE A 180 18.66 -0.11 -28.78
N LEU A 181 18.68 -0.43 -27.49
CA LEU A 181 18.13 0.44 -26.45
C LEU A 181 18.91 1.76 -26.29
N ILE A 182 20.25 1.72 -26.39
CA ILE A 182 21.11 2.91 -26.36
C ILE A 182 20.87 3.79 -27.58
N ASP A 183 20.85 3.20 -28.78
CA ASP A 183 20.67 3.92 -30.05
C ASP A 183 19.33 4.66 -30.13
N ASN A 184 18.33 4.19 -29.37
CA ASN A 184 16.99 4.80 -29.28
C ASN A 184 16.79 5.66 -28.03
N GLY A 185 17.85 5.97 -27.27
CA GLY A 185 17.81 6.85 -26.10
C GLY A 185 16.94 6.32 -24.95
N VAL A 186 16.81 5.00 -24.84
CA VAL A 186 16.09 4.34 -23.74
C VAL A 186 17.03 4.06 -22.55
N LEU A 187 18.32 3.84 -22.85
CA LEU A 187 19.42 3.66 -21.90
C LEU A 187 20.45 4.78 -22.03
#